data_AF-A0A9X3ITW1-F1
#
_entry.id   AF-A0A9X3ITW1-F1
#
_cell.length_a   1.000
_cell.length_b   1.000
_cell.length_c   1.000
_cell.angle_alpha   90.00
_cell.angle_beta   90.00
_cell.angle_gamma   90.00
#
_symmetry.space_group_name_H-M   'P 1'
#
loop_
_entity.id
_entity.type
_entity.pdbx_description
1 polymer ?
#
loop_
_entity_poly.entity_id
_entity_poly.type
_entity_poly.pdbx_seq_one_letter_code
_entity_poly.pdbx_strand_id
1 'polypeptide(L)'
;MTPTTQRTLLVIGLLLLGLVQYRIWFDDSGVFANRDLQSRIGRIHQDIDVLQDRNHQLQLEIEDLRKGTAILEEKAREDLGLVRKGETLMLFVEPEK
;
A
#
# COMPACT_ATOMS: atom_id res chain seq x y z
N MET A 1 49.14 44.26 -16.90
CA MET A 1 47.80 43.74 -17.27
C MET A 1 46.86 44.92 -17.43
N THR A 2 46.22 45.06 -18.58
CA THR A 2 45.40 46.23 -18.91
C THR A 2 44.10 46.23 -18.10
N PRO A 3 43.61 47.38 -17.61
CA PRO A 3 42.40 47.46 -16.77
C PRO A 3 41.12 47.00 -17.49
N THR A 4 41.16 46.90 -18.82
CA THR A 4 40.09 46.39 -19.66
C THR A 4 39.93 44.87 -19.56
N THR A 5 41.03 44.11 -19.42
CA THR A 5 40.97 42.64 -19.30
C THR A 5 40.41 42.19 -17.96
N GLN A 6 40.67 42.94 -16.88
CA GLN A 6 40.08 42.68 -15.57
C GLN A 6 38.56 42.87 -15.57
N ARG A 7 38.06 43.92 -16.24
CA ARG A 7 36.61 44.18 -16.36
C ARG A 7 35.91 43.11 -17.19
N THR A 8 36.49 42.66 -18.31
CA THR A 8 35.89 41.58 -19.11
C THR A 8 35.87 40.24 -18.35
N LEU A 9 36.93 39.91 -17.60
CA LEU A 9 36.95 38.70 -16.76
C LEU A 9 35.84 38.73 -15.69
N LEU A 10 35.62 39.88 -15.05
CA LEU A 10 34.53 40.04 -14.08
C LEU A 10 33.15 39.87 -14.70
N VAL A 11 32.92 40.44 -15.89
CA VAL A 11 31.66 40.29 -16.61
C VAL A 11 31.42 38.84 -17.01
N ILE A 12 32.44 38.15 -17.53
CA ILE A 12 32.33 36.72 -17.89
C ILE A 12 32.03 35.87 -16.64
N GLY A 13 32.71 36.13 -15.53
CA GLY A 13 32.46 35.44 -14.25
C GLY A 13 31.04 35.67 -13.74
N LEU A 14 30.54 36.89 -13.83
CA LEU A 14 29.16 37.22 -13.44
C LEU A 14 28.12 36.53 -14.33
N LEU A 15 28.40 36.45 -15.64
CA LEU A 15 27.51 35.81 -16.61
C LEU A 15 27.45 34.29 -16.40
N LEU A 16 28.60 33.66 -16.12
CA LEU A 16 28.67 32.25 -15.73
C LEU A 16 27.94 31.98 -14.40
N LEU A 17 28.11 32.84 -13.41
CA LEU A 17 27.36 32.75 -12.16
C LEU A 17 25.86 32.85 -12.40
N GLY A 18 25.41 33.83 -13.20
CA GLY A 18 24.00 33.98 -13.57
C GLY A 18 23.44 32.75 -14.28
N LEU A 19 24.21 32.14 -15.18
CA LEU A 19 23.83 30.91 -15.88
C LEU A 19 23.65 29.73 -14.92
N VAL A 20 24.58 29.54 -13.98
CA VAL A 20 24.50 28.47 -12.97
C VAL A 20 23.33 28.69 -12.03
N GLN A 21 23.11 29.93 -11.57
CA GLN A 21 21.95 30.27 -10.75
C GLN A 21 20.64 30.02 -11.51
N TYR A 22 20.54 30.47 -12.76
CA TYR A 22 19.36 30.20 -13.60
C TYR A 22 19.10 28.70 -13.75
N ARG A 23 20.15 27.93 -14.04
CA ARG A 23 20.04 26.47 -14.17
C ARG A 23 19.57 25.82 -12.86
N ILE A 24 20.08 26.20 -11.69
CA ILE A 24 19.63 25.63 -10.41
C ILE A 24 18.14 25.87 -10.14
N TRP A 25 17.60 27.00 -10.61
CA TRP A 25 16.21 27.36 -10.42
C TRP A 25 15.27 26.73 -11.47
N PHE A 26 15.75 26.50 -12.70
CA PHE A 26 14.94 26.05 -13.85
C PHE A 26 15.23 24.65 -14.38
N ASP A 27 16.28 23.95 -13.92
CA ASP A 27 16.58 22.58 -14.34
C ASP A 27 15.58 21.59 -13.72
N ASP A 28 15.30 20.49 -14.41
CA ASP A 28 14.30 19.46 -14.02
C ASP A 28 14.60 18.78 -12.66
N SER A 29 15.80 19.01 -12.12
CA SER A 29 16.26 18.56 -10.80
C SER A 29 16.20 19.65 -9.71
N GLY A 30 15.76 20.85 -10.05
CA GLY A 30 15.66 22.00 -9.15
C GLY A 30 14.60 21.84 -8.06
N VAL A 31 14.71 22.65 -7.01
CA VAL A 31 13.90 22.62 -5.76
C VAL A 31 12.37 22.58 -6.00
N PHE A 32 11.91 23.00 -7.18
CA PHE A 32 10.50 22.97 -7.58
C PHE A 32 10.01 21.60 -8.06
N ALA A 33 10.81 20.81 -8.78
CA ALA A 33 10.40 19.50 -9.30
C ALA A 33 10.25 18.45 -8.18
N ASN A 34 11.04 18.57 -7.12
CA ASN A 34 11.03 17.63 -5.99
C ASN A 34 9.75 17.75 -5.14
N ARG A 35 9.07 18.91 -5.15
CA ARG A 35 7.83 19.10 -4.39
C ARG A 35 6.63 18.37 -4.99
N ASP A 36 6.52 18.32 -6.32
CA ASP A 36 5.42 17.58 -6.96
C ASP A 36 5.59 16.07 -6.75
N LEU A 37 6.83 15.57 -6.88
CA LEU A 37 7.15 14.15 -6.63
C LEU A 37 6.89 13.75 -5.17
N GLN A 38 7.31 14.56 -4.19
CA GLN A 38 7.01 14.29 -2.78
C GLN A 38 5.50 14.30 -2.50
N SER A 39 4.75 15.22 -3.12
CA SER A 39 3.29 15.27 -2.95
C SER A 39 2.60 14.04 -3.55
N ARG A 40 3.11 13.50 -4.67
CA ARG A 40 2.60 12.26 -5.29
C ARG A 40 2.88 11.04 -4.43
N ILE A 41 4.07 10.94 -3.84
CA ILE A 41 4.43 9.86 -2.92
C ILE A 41 3.51 9.85 -1.70
N GLY A 42 3.18 11.03 -1.15
CA GLY A 42 2.26 11.15 -0.03
C GLY A 42 0.85 10.66 -0.35
N ARG A 43 0.30 11.02 -1.53
CA ARG A 43 -1.02 10.55 -1.97
C ARG A 43 -1.06 9.03 -2.17
N ILE A 44 -0.03 8.47 -2.79
CA ILE A 44 0.05 7.01 -3.04
C ILE A 44 0.07 6.23 -1.72
N HIS A 45 0.79 6.72 -0.70
CA HIS A 45 0.78 6.08 0.63
C HIS A 45 -0.61 6.10 1.27
N GLN A 46 -1.32 7.23 1.20
CA GLN A 46 -2.68 7.32 1.75
C GLN A 46 -3.65 6.34 1.06
N ASP A 47 -3.54 6.18 -0.26
CA ASP A 47 -4.39 5.23 -1.00
C ASP A 47 -4.06 3.78 -0.63
N ILE A 48 -2.78 3.46 -0.42
CA ILE A 48 -2.34 2.13 0.02
C ILE A 48 -2.92 1.81 1.41
N ASP A 49 -2.81 2.74 2.35
CA ASP A 49 -3.31 2.53 3.73
C ASP A 49 -4.82 2.25 3.72
N VAL A 50 -5.60 3.03 2.95
CA VAL A 50 -7.04 2.82 2.81
C VAL A 50 -7.38 1.46 2.18
N LEU A 51 -6.61 1.04 1.17
CA LEU A 51 -6.81 -0.27 0.53
C LEU A 51 -6.41 -1.43 1.44
N GLN A 52 -5.38 -1.27 2.26
CA GLN A 52 -4.97 -2.28 3.24
C GLN A 52 -6.02 -2.48 4.32
N ASP A 53 -6.57 -1.39 4.87
CA ASP A 53 -7.64 -1.46 5.87
C ASP A 53 -8.89 -2.16 5.32
N ARG A 54 -9.29 -1.84 4.08
CA ARG A 54 -10.43 -2.50 3.42
C ARG A 54 -10.16 -3.98 3.17
N ASN A 55 -8.97 -4.33 2.70
CA ASN A 55 -8.60 -5.74 2.52
C ASN A 55 -8.63 -6.49 3.84
N HIS A 56 -8.17 -5.88 4.94
CA HIS A 56 -8.22 -6.50 6.25
C HIS A 56 -9.65 -6.76 6.71
N GLN A 57 -10.55 -5.79 6.54
CA GLN A 57 -11.98 -5.98 6.85
C GLN A 57 -12.62 -7.09 6.01
N LEU A 58 -12.37 -7.10 4.69
CA LEU A 58 -12.91 -8.12 3.80
C LEU A 58 -12.37 -9.52 4.14
N GLN A 59 -11.11 -9.63 4.56
CA GLN A 59 -10.56 -10.91 5.00
C GLN A 59 -11.25 -11.43 6.25
N LEU A 60 -11.53 -10.57 7.23
CA LEU A 60 -12.29 -10.93 8.42
C LEU A 60 -13.71 -11.37 8.05
N GLU A 61 -14.37 -10.68 7.14
CA GLU A 61 -15.71 -11.03 6.66
C GLU A 61 -15.71 -12.40 5.94
N ILE A 62 -14.72 -12.65 5.08
CA ILE A 62 -14.56 -13.97 4.43
C ILE A 62 -14.35 -15.07 5.47
N GLU A 63 -13.53 -14.82 6.49
CA GLU A 63 -13.28 -15.80 7.54
C GLU A 63 -14.54 -16.10 8.35
N ASP A 64 -15.33 -15.07 8.69
CA ASP A 64 -16.60 -15.20 9.40
C ASP A 64 -17.63 -15.99 8.56
N LEU A 65 -17.79 -15.65 7.28
CA LEU A 65 -18.67 -16.36 6.36
C LEU A 65 -18.28 -17.84 6.20
N ARG A 66 -16.97 -18.15 6.11
CA ARG A 66 -16.49 -19.53 6.03
C ARG A 66 -16.75 -20.31 7.33
N LYS A 67 -16.60 -19.68 8.49
CA LYS A 67 -16.93 -20.30 9.77
C LYS A 67 -18.43 -20.54 9.90
N GLY A 68 -19.26 -19.55 9.59
CA GLY A 68 -20.72 -19.68 9.66
C GLY A 68 -21.26 -20.77 8.73
N THR A 69 -20.74 -20.86 7.51
CA THR A 69 -21.12 -21.92 6.56
C THR A 69 -20.65 -23.31 6.99
N ALA A 70 -19.46 -23.44 7.56
CA ALA A 70 -18.98 -24.71 8.11
C ALA A 70 -19.84 -25.22 9.27
N ILE A 71 -20.24 -24.32 10.18
CA ILE A 71 -21.15 -24.64 11.29
C ILE A 71 -22.52 -25.07 10.77
N LEU A 72 -23.03 -24.39 9.74
CA LEU A 72 -24.32 -24.74 9.13
C LEU A 72 -24.26 -26.11 8.43
N GLU A 73 -23.17 -26.40 7.71
CA GLU A 73 -22.95 -27.71 7.08
C GLU A 73 -22.91 -28.84 8.13
N GLU A 74 -22.23 -28.62 9.25
CA GLU A 74 -22.12 -29.59 10.34
C GLU A 74 -23.49 -29.87 10.98
N LYS A 75 -24.30 -28.83 11.23
CA LYS A 75 -25.66 -28.99 11.74
C LYS A 75 -26.58 -29.73 10.76
N ALA A 76 -26.52 -29.38 9.47
CA ALA A 76 -27.33 -30.04 8.44
C ALA A 76 -26.94 -31.52 8.29
N ARG A 77 -25.65 -31.84 8.42
CA ARG A 77 -25.16 -33.21 8.44
C ARG A 77 -25.63 -33.99 9.66
N GLU A 78 -25.59 -33.38 10.84
CA GLU A 78 -26.10 -33.99 12.08
C GLU A 78 -27.59 -34.34 11.96
N ASP A 79 -28.41 -33.38 11.49
CA ASP A 79 -29.87 -33.56 11.33
C ASP A 79 -30.22 -34.64 10.27
N LEU A 80 -29.37 -34.80 9.26
CA LEU A 80 -29.53 -35.82 8.21
C LEU A 80 -28.85 -37.17 8.54
N GLY A 81 -28.16 -37.28 9.68
CA GLY A 81 -27.37 -38.47 10.04
C GLY A 81 -26.18 -38.75 9.11
N LEU A 82 -25.66 -37.72 8.44
CA LEU A 82 -24.55 -37.81 7.48
C LEU A 82 -23.20 -37.61 8.17
N VAL A 83 -22.31 -38.59 8.04
CA VAL A 83 -20.98 -38.59 8.67
C VAL A 83 -19.89 -38.44 7.61
N ARG A 84 -18.90 -37.57 7.83
CA ARG A 84 -17.77 -37.37 6.90
C ARG A 84 -16.72 -38.47 7.12
N LYS A 85 -16.02 -38.85 6.04
CA LYS A 85 -14.94 -39.86 6.12
C LYS A 85 -13.88 -39.42 7.14
N GLY A 86 -13.68 -40.24 8.18
CA GLY A 86 -12.68 -40.00 9.24
C GLY A 86 -13.23 -39.50 10.57
N GLU A 87 -14.55 -39.29 10.70
CA GLU A 87 -15.18 -38.90 11.97
C GLU A 87 -15.75 -40.13 12.71
N THR A 88 -15.68 -40.13 14.05
CA THR A 88 -16.21 -41.19 14.92
C THR A 88 -17.61 -40.80 15.41
N LEU A 89 -18.64 -41.49 14.93
CA LEU A 89 -20.02 -41.29 15.39
C LEU A 89 -20.25 -42.07 16.70
N MET A 90 -20.60 -41.37 17.79
CA MET A 90 -21.02 -41.99 19.04
C MET A 90 -22.55 -41.99 19.13
N LEU A 91 -23.17 -43.17 19.10
CA LEU A 91 -24.60 -43.35 19.30
C LEU A 91 -24.84 -43.90 20.71
N PHE A 92 -25.60 -43.18 21.52
CA PHE A 92 -26.06 -43.69 22.81
C PHE A 92 -27.31 -44.55 22.56
N VAL A 93 -27.16 -45.87 22.65
CA VAL A 93 -28.29 -46.81 22.65
C VAL A 93 -28.79 -46.95 24.08
N GLU A 94 -30.01 -46.47 24.35
CA GLU A 94 -30.69 -46.71 25.62
C GLU A 94 -30.94 -48.24 25.73
N PRO A 95 -30.52 -48.91 26.81
CA PRO A 95 -30.80 -50.33 26.97
C PRO A 95 -32.31 -50.54 27.13
N GLU A 96 -32.88 -51.44 26.32
CA GLU A 96 -34.27 -51.86 26.50
C GLU A 96 -34.48 -52.41 27.92
N LYS A 97 -35.53 -51.92 28.60
CA LYS A 97 -35.95 -52.39 29.92
C LYS A 97 -36.70 -53.71 29.85
#